data_AF-A0A0F7RX70-F1
#
_entry.id   AF-A0A0F7RX70-F1
#
_cell.length_a   1.000
_cell.length_b   1.000
_cell.length_c   1.000
_cell.angle_alpha   90.00
_cell.angle_beta   90.00
_cell.angle_gamma   90.00
#
_symmetry.space_group_name_H-M   'P 1'
#
loop_
_entity.id
_entity.type
_entity.pdbx_description
1 polymer ?
#
loop_
_entity_poly.entity_id
_entity_poly.type
_entity_poly.pdbx_seq_one_letter_code
_entity_poly.pdbx_strand_id
1 'polypeptide(L)'
;MRSFRTLAVLIVSLSFLVAVCVQGKKKKKTTLIRDRKWSVAGGDFYFWAYTFNQLSWPDTPLSMEEFGQNIVEIMWTNKPNNMSAAICIQGSWFVKNYDLISATMRTSYFKKTWFGFTTCEVRNWDCVYIAGPDNQFYSEDDVKGDQMAVRLDETKCSHDNSTMDVTCFAAPDSLVISK
;
A
#
# COMPACT_ATOMS: atom_id res chain seq x y z
N MET A 1 -19.37 0.43 -48.58
CA MET A 1 -20.22 0.08 -47.41
C MET A 1 -19.36 0.16 -46.16
N ARG A 2 -19.46 1.27 -45.40
CA ARG A 2 -18.69 1.47 -44.15
C ARG A 2 -19.41 0.73 -43.02
N SER A 3 -18.67 -0.14 -42.36
CA SER A 3 -19.15 -1.18 -41.44
C SER A 3 -19.90 -0.61 -40.23
N PHE A 4 -21.12 -1.10 -39.98
CA PHE A 4 -21.95 -0.80 -38.80
C PHE A 4 -21.24 -1.02 -37.46
N ARG A 5 -20.09 -1.72 -37.44
CA ARG A 5 -19.32 -2.01 -36.24
C ARG A 5 -18.64 -0.79 -35.62
N THR A 6 -18.25 0.23 -36.40
CA THR A 6 -17.64 1.45 -35.85
C THR A 6 -18.67 2.39 -35.19
N LEU A 7 -19.94 2.33 -35.60
CA LEU A 7 -20.99 3.15 -35.01
C LEU A 7 -21.37 2.66 -33.60
N ALA A 8 -21.38 1.34 -33.38
CA ALA A 8 -21.73 0.74 -32.10
C ALA A 8 -20.72 1.09 -30.98
N VAL A 9 -19.43 1.15 -31.31
CA VAL A 9 -18.36 1.50 -30.35
C VAL A 9 -18.47 2.96 -29.88
N LEU A 10 -18.89 3.87 -30.76
CA LEU A 10 -19.09 5.28 -30.43
C LEU A 10 -20.32 5.52 -29.54
N ILE A 11 -21.38 4.71 -29.68
CA ILE A 11 -22.61 4.86 -28.87
C ILE A 11 -22.40 4.38 -27.43
N VAL A 12 -21.63 3.30 -27.23
CA VAL A 12 -21.33 2.79 -25.88
C VAL A 12 -20.38 3.72 -25.12
N SER A 13 -19.40 4.32 -25.80
CA SER A 13 -18.46 5.26 -25.19
C SER A 13 -19.09 6.61 -24.83
N LEU A 14 -20.08 7.09 -25.61
CA LEU A 14 -20.81 8.31 -25.28
C LEU A 14 -21.75 8.14 -24.06
N SER A 15 -22.27 6.92 -23.85
CA SER A 15 -23.17 6.61 -22.73
C SER A 15 -22.46 6.65 -21.37
N PHE A 16 -21.19 6.25 -21.32
CA PHE A 16 -20.37 6.32 -20.10
C PHE A 16 -20.02 7.76 -19.70
N LEU A 17 -19.77 8.64 -20.67
CA LEU A 17 -19.45 10.05 -20.40
C LEU A 17 -20.65 10.81 -19.80
N VAL A 18 -21.88 10.50 -20.20
CA VAL A 18 -23.08 11.13 -19.64
C VAL A 18 -23.36 10.64 -18.21
N ALA A 19 -23.10 9.37 -17.90
CA ALA A 19 -23.30 8.83 -16.55
C ALA A 19 -22.36 9.47 -15.51
N VAL A 20 -21.12 9.79 -15.90
CA VAL A 20 -20.16 10.47 -15.01
C VAL A 20 -20.51 11.96 -14.80
N CYS A 21 -21.11 12.62 -15.80
CA CYS A 21 -21.47 14.03 -15.69
C CYS A 21 -22.82 14.31 -14.97
N VAL A 22 -23.71 13.32 -14.86
CA VAL A 22 -25.05 13.51 -14.24
C VAL A 22 -25.06 13.29 -12.71
N GLN A 23 -24.01 12.69 -12.12
CA GLN A 23 -23.90 12.58 -10.64
C GLN A 23 -23.45 13.87 -9.94
N GLY A 24 -23.10 14.93 -10.67
CA GLY A 24 -22.61 16.20 -10.11
C GLY A 24 -23.65 17.14 -9.48
N LYS A 25 -24.95 16.79 -9.41
CA LYS A 25 -25.97 17.71 -8.89
C LYS A 25 -27.09 17.04 -8.07
N LYS A 26 -26.79 16.57 -6.86
CA LYS A 26 -27.77 16.56 -5.75
C LYS A 26 -27.09 16.81 -4.40
N LYS A 27 -27.25 18.02 -3.86
CA LYS A 27 -27.05 18.34 -2.44
C LYS A 27 -28.21 17.77 -1.62
N LYS A 28 -27.91 16.93 -0.61
CA LYS A 28 -28.50 17.04 0.75
C LYS A 28 -27.91 16.02 1.75
N LYS A 29 -27.59 16.57 2.92
CA LYS A 29 -27.46 16.01 4.28
C LYS A 29 -26.34 14.99 4.57
N THR A 30 -25.26 15.57 5.09
CA THR A 30 -24.39 15.11 6.18
C THR A 30 -24.68 13.74 6.78
N THR A 31 -23.81 12.79 6.43
CA THR A 31 -23.33 11.74 7.32
C THR A 31 -21.81 11.88 7.30
N LEU A 32 -21.17 11.99 8.47
CA LEU A 32 -19.72 12.03 8.63
C LEU A 32 -19.11 10.72 8.12
N ILE A 33 -18.87 10.64 6.81
CA ILE A 33 -17.94 9.68 6.23
C ILE A 33 -16.57 10.32 6.46
N ARG A 34 -15.83 9.78 7.43
CA ARG A 34 -14.41 10.07 7.64
C ARG A 34 -13.75 9.91 6.28
N ASP A 35 -13.32 11.02 5.68
CA ASP A 35 -12.72 11.04 4.36
C ASP A 35 -11.59 10.01 4.32
N ARG A 36 -11.85 8.88 3.66
CA ARG A 36 -10.80 8.01 3.15
C ARG A 36 -10.05 8.87 2.16
N LYS A 37 -9.00 9.55 2.62
CA LYS A 37 -7.93 10.03 1.76
C LYS A 37 -7.20 8.79 1.23
N TRP A 38 -7.87 8.02 0.38
CA TRP A 38 -7.15 7.33 -0.68
C TRP A 38 -6.46 8.45 -1.44
N SER A 39 -5.13 8.38 -1.51
CA SER A 39 -4.31 9.27 -2.31
C SER A 39 -4.77 9.15 -3.77
N VAL A 40 -5.76 9.94 -4.18
CA VAL A 40 -6.11 10.11 -5.60
C VAL A 40 -5.07 11.06 -6.22
N ALA A 41 -3.78 10.73 -6.07
CA ALA A 41 -2.70 11.36 -6.80
C ALA A 41 -2.58 10.63 -8.14
N GLY A 42 -2.32 11.34 -9.24
CA GLY A 42 -2.16 10.74 -10.57
C GLY A 42 -1.15 9.57 -10.61
N GLY A 43 -0.19 9.52 -9.68
CA GLY A 43 0.72 8.39 -9.50
C GLY A 43 0.04 7.06 -9.17
N ASP A 44 -1.06 7.08 -8.41
CA ASP A 44 -1.85 5.88 -8.10
C ASP A 44 -2.51 5.34 -9.35
N PHE A 45 -3.13 6.21 -10.16
CA PHE A 45 -3.77 5.81 -11.41
C PHE A 45 -2.78 5.18 -12.39
N TYR A 46 -1.61 5.78 -12.60
CA TYR A 46 -0.61 5.24 -13.54
C TYR A 46 0.06 3.97 -13.03
N PHE A 47 0.31 3.88 -11.73
CA PHE A 47 0.76 2.62 -11.11
C PHE A 47 -0.28 1.52 -11.35
N TRP A 48 -1.55 1.76 -11.03
CA TRP A 48 -2.61 0.80 -11.28
C TRP A 48 -2.78 0.48 -12.77
N ALA A 49 -2.74 1.46 -13.67
CA ALA A 49 -2.89 1.26 -15.10
C ALA A 49 -1.73 0.41 -15.70
N TYR A 50 -0.50 0.65 -15.24
CA TYR A 50 0.66 -0.15 -15.65
C TYR A 50 0.59 -1.57 -15.09
N THR A 51 0.23 -1.67 -13.81
CA THR A 51 0.10 -2.93 -13.09
C THR A 51 -1.07 -3.78 -13.57
N PHE A 52 -2.15 -3.19 -14.11
CA PHE A 52 -3.34 -3.89 -14.65
C PHE A 52 -3.26 -4.25 -16.14
N ASN A 53 -2.23 -3.81 -16.87
CA ASN A 53 -1.98 -4.28 -18.24
C ASN A 53 -1.29 -5.68 -18.21
N GLN A 54 -2.03 -6.69 -17.73
CA GLN A 54 -1.53 -7.87 -17.00
C GLN A 54 -1.21 -9.14 -17.82
N LEU A 55 -1.28 -9.12 -19.14
CA LEU A 55 -1.14 -10.38 -19.92
C LEU A 55 0.32 -10.88 -20.04
N SER A 56 1.32 -10.03 -19.80
CA SER A 56 2.73 -10.34 -20.12
C SER A 56 3.67 -10.46 -18.93
N TRP A 57 3.25 -10.12 -17.70
CA TRP A 57 4.16 -10.14 -16.55
C TRP A 57 4.52 -11.58 -16.14
N PRO A 58 5.81 -11.89 -15.93
CA PRO A 58 6.22 -13.18 -15.37
C PRO A 58 5.78 -13.30 -13.91
N ASP A 59 5.71 -14.54 -13.43
CA ASP A 59 5.50 -14.77 -12.01
C ASP A 59 6.65 -14.20 -11.19
N THR A 60 6.33 -13.68 -10.00
CA THR A 60 7.36 -13.36 -9.02
C THR A 60 7.96 -14.67 -8.52
N PRO A 61 9.29 -14.87 -8.63
CA PRO A 61 9.92 -16.17 -8.38
C PRO A 61 9.93 -16.58 -6.89
N LEU A 62 9.61 -15.66 -5.99
CA LEU A 62 9.58 -15.87 -4.54
C LEU A 62 8.18 -16.22 -4.05
N SER A 63 8.09 -16.88 -2.89
CA SER A 63 6.84 -16.89 -2.13
C SER A 63 6.47 -15.46 -1.70
N MET A 64 5.21 -15.23 -1.34
CA MET A 64 4.73 -13.90 -0.94
C MET A 64 5.41 -13.39 0.35
N GLU A 65 5.67 -14.31 1.30
CA GLU A 65 6.42 -14.02 2.51
C GLU A 65 7.88 -13.65 2.21
N GLU A 66 8.59 -14.47 1.42
CA GLU A 66 9.97 -14.20 1.01
C GLU A 66 10.09 -12.89 0.22
N PHE A 67 9.09 -12.59 -0.61
CA PHE A 67 9.01 -11.33 -1.32
C PHE A 67 8.97 -10.14 -0.36
N GLY A 68 8.05 -10.18 0.62
CA GLY A 68 7.95 -9.15 1.66
C GLY A 68 9.26 -8.99 2.45
N GLN A 69 9.83 -10.11 2.92
CA GLN A 69 11.08 -10.14 3.70
C GLN A 69 12.27 -9.56 2.91
N ASN A 70 12.40 -9.93 1.63
CA ASN A 70 13.46 -9.40 0.76
C ASN A 70 13.34 -7.88 0.59
N ILE A 71 12.13 -7.37 0.37
CA ILE A 71 11.93 -5.92 0.20
C ILE A 71 12.30 -5.16 1.47
N VAL A 72 11.84 -5.62 2.65
CA VAL A 72 12.19 -4.92 3.90
C VAL A 72 13.68 -5.00 4.22
N GLU A 73 14.40 -6.02 3.78
CA GLU A 73 15.86 -6.08 3.92
C GLU A 73 16.59 -5.08 3.01
N ILE A 74 16.14 -4.97 1.76
CA ILE A 74 16.65 -3.94 0.83
C ILE A 74 16.38 -2.55 1.40
N MET A 75 15.17 -2.33 1.92
CA MET A 75 14.82 -1.08 2.59
C MET A 75 15.69 -0.83 3.82
N TRP A 76 15.85 -1.83 4.68
CA TRP A 76 16.65 -1.70 5.89
C TRP A 76 18.11 -1.31 5.60
N THR A 77 18.70 -1.93 4.57
CA THR A 77 20.06 -1.61 4.10
C THR A 77 20.18 -0.16 3.60
N ASN A 78 19.11 0.41 3.04
CA ASN A 78 19.09 1.78 2.51
C ASN A 78 18.35 2.77 3.43
N LYS A 79 18.14 2.39 4.69
CA LYS A 79 17.31 3.14 5.63
C LYS A 79 17.92 4.49 5.98
N PRO A 80 17.15 5.59 5.96
CA PRO A 80 17.60 6.88 6.50
C PRO A 80 17.99 6.78 7.99
N ASN A 81 18.98 7.56 8.41
CA ASN A 81 19.52 7.50 9.79
C ASN A 81 18.48 7.79 10.88
N ASN A 82 17.46 8.59 10.57
CA ASN A 82 16.41 9.00 11.51
C ASN A 82 15.22 8.01 11.58
N MET A 83 15.21 6.95 10.77
CA MET A 83 14.14 5.97 10.76
C MET A 83 14.47 4.78 11.67
N SER A 84 13.46 4.19 12.28
CA SER A 84 13.61 3.14 13.31
C SER A 84 13.02 1.79 12.88
N ALA A 85 12.08 1.75 11.95
CA ALA A 85 11.64 0.52 11.30
C ALA A 85 11.35 0.70 9.80
N ALA A 86 11.43 -0.39 9.06
CA ALA A 86 11.03 -0.56 7.67
C ALA A 86 9.90 -1.60 7.64
N ILE A 87 8.78 -1.23 7.04
CA ILE A 87 7.55 -2.04 7.04
C ILE A 87 7.05 -2.13 5.61
N CYS A 88 6.65 -3.32 5.19
CA CYS A 88 5.90 -3.54 3.96
C CYS A 88 4.64 -4.33 4.30
N ILE A 89 3.49 -3.89 3.79
CA ILE A 89 2.19 -4.50 4.05
C ILE A 89 1.36 -4.61 2.78
N GLN A 90 0.65 -5.72 2.64
CA GLN A 90 -0.36 -5.95 1.63
C GLN A 90 -1.74 -5.68 2.23
N GLY A 91 -2.11 -4.41 2.36
CA GLY A 91 -3.39 -4.05 2.98
C GLY A 91 -3.48 -2.59 3.39
N SER A 92 -4.60 -2.25 4.03
CA SER A 92 -4.78 -0.95 4.67
C SER A 92 -3.94 -0.85 5.93
N TRP A 93 -3.37 0.32 6.15
CA TRP A 93 -2.57 0.61 7.33
C TRP A 93 -2.80 2.05 7.77
N PHE A 94 -2.48 2.32 9.03
CA PHE A 94 -2.51 3.65 9.62
C PHE A 94 -1.26 3.89 10.45
N VAL A 95 -0.94 5.16 10.67
CA VAL A 95 0.05 5.55 11.68
C VAL A 95 -0.51 6.60 12.60
N LYS A 96 0.01 6.64 13.83
CA LYS A 96 -0.33 7.66 14.83
C LYS A 96 0.14 9.04 14.38
N ASN A 97 1.34 9.14 13.83
CA ASN A 97 1.93 10.38 13.32
C ASN A 97 2.48 10.19 11.89
N TYR A 98 1.79 10.80 10.91
CA TYR A 98 2.17 10.76 9.49
C TYR A 98 3.37 11.66 9.15
N ASP A 99 3.78 12.58 10.03
CA ASP A 99 4.98 13.40 9.83
C ASP A 99 6.27 12.62 10.17
N LEU A 100 6.13 11.46 10.83
CA LEU A 100 7.22 10.58 11.25
C LEU A 100 7.28 9.30 10.42
N ILE A 101 6.84 9.36 9.16
CA ILE A 101 7.02 8.28 8.19
C ILE A 101 7.66 8.80 6.91
N SER A 102 8.25 7.88 6.14
CA SER A 102 8.63 8.20 4.76
C SER A 102 7.40 8.30 3.86
N ALA A 103 7.60 8.85 2.66
CA ALA A 103 6.66 8.61 1.57
C ALA A 103 6.48 7.10 1.36
N THR A 104 5.26 6.69 1.01
CA THR A 104 4.92 5.30 0.70
C THR A 104 5.54 4.89 -0.63
N MET A 105 6.33 3.82 -0.58
CA MET A 105 6.84 3.12 -1.76
C MET A 105 5.89 1.99 -2.10
N ARG A 106 5.63 1.76 -3.39
CA ARG A 106 4.76 0.68 -3.83
C ARG A 106 5.52 -0.37 -4.61
N THR A 107 5.17 -1.62 -4.35
CA THR A 107 5.68 -2.77 -5.06
C THR A 107 4.56 -3.76 -5.32
N SER A 108 4.73 -4.60 -6.33
CA SER A 108 3.69 -5.52 -6.81
C SER A 108 4.24 -6.93 -6.85
N TYR A 109 3.49 -7.84 -6.25
CA TYR A 109 3.68 -9.28 -6.35
C TYR A 109 2.75 -9.83 -7.43
N PHE A 110 3.33 -10.57 -8.38
CA PHE A 110 2.63 -11.11 -9.56
C PHE A 110 2.55 -12.63 -9.49
N LYS A 111 1.33 -13.17 -9.67
CA LYS A 111 1.09 -14.62 -9.70
C LYS A 111 0.07 -14.98 -10.77
N LYS A 112 0.44 -15.78 -11.75
CA LYS A 112 -0.47 -16.30 -12.77
C LYS A 112 -1.44 -17.28 -12.14
N THR A 113 -2.72 -17.03 -12.37
CA THR A 113 -3.79 -17.94 -11.99
C THR A 113 -4.36 -18.64 -13.23
N TRP A 114 -4.53 -19.95 -13.13
CA TRP A 114 -5.06 -20.80 -14.21
C TRP A 114 -6.56 -21.05 -14.01
N PHE A 115 -7.38 -20.00 -14.15
CA PHE A 115 -8.84 -20.14 -14.16
C PHE A 115 -9.40 -19.83 -15.56
N GLY A 116 -9.04 -20.66 -16.55
CA GLY A 116 -9.63 -20.68 -17.90
C GLY A 116 -9.21 -19.55 -18.85
N PHE A 117 -8.69 -18.45 -18.32
CA PHE A 117 -7.97 -17.39 -19.03
C PHE A 117 -6.75 -17.04 -18.17
N THR A 118 -5.57 -16.84 -18.77
CA THR A 118 -4.36 -16.52 -18.01
C THR A 118 -4.47 -15.10 -17.46
N THR A 119 -5.01 -14.97 -16.25
CA THR A 119 -5.04 -13.70 -15.52
C THR A 119 -3.87 -13.64 -14.54
N CYS A 120 -3.10 -12.56 -14.57
CA CYS A 120 -2.08 -12.32 -13.57
C CYS A 120 -2.77 -11.72 -12.34
N GLU A 121 -2.80 -12.45 -11.24
CA GLU A 121 -3.19 -11.92 -9.94
C GLU A 121 -2.08 -10.98 -9.46
N VAL A 122 -2.46 -9.75 -9.12
CA VAL A 122 -1.51 -8.76 -8.59
C VAL A 122 -1.87 -8.39 -7.17
N ARG A 123 -0.90 -8.51 -6.28
CA ARG A 123 -0.96 -8.08 -4.88
C ARG A 123 -0.04 -6.89 -4.71
N ASN A 124 -0.62 -5.73 -4.45
CA ASN A 124 0.15 -4.51 -4.21
C ASN A 124 0.51 -4.40 -2.73
N TRP A 125 1.74 -4.01 -2.50
CA TRP A 125 2.33 -3.80 -1.19
C TRP A 125 2.69 -2.32 -1.05
N ASP A 126 2.28 -1.75 0.07
CA ASP A 126 2.71 -0.43 0.52
C ASP A 126 3.88 -0.62 1.49
N CYS A 127 4.96 0.12 1.26
CA CYS A 127 6.19 0.03 2.01
C CYS A 127 6.57 1.41 2.56
N VAL A 128 6.88 1.49 3.85
CA VAL A 128 7.18 2.74 4.56
C VAL A 128 8.32 2.54 5.55
N TYR A 129 9.06 3.61 5.79
CA TYR A 129 9.86 3.74 7.01
C TYR A 129 9.05 4.46 8.07
N ILE A 130 9.22 4.07 9.33
CA ILE A 130 8.65 4.74 10.50
C ILE A 130 9.78 5.20 11.43
N ALA A 131 9.65 6.42 11.93
CA ALA A 131 10.51 7.01 12.94
C ALA A 131 9.78 7.17 14.28
N GLY A 132 10.54 7.15 15.36
CA GLY A 132 10.09 7.64 16.67
C GLY A 132 10.45 9.12 16.87
N PRO A 133 10.15 9.70 18.04
CA PRO A 133 9.53 9.05 19.20
C PRO A 133 8.00 8.96 19.10
N ASP A 134 7.41 8.04 19.88
CA ASP A 134 5.96 7.90 20.11
C ASP A 134 5.12 7.83 18.82
N ASN A 135 5.57 6.98 17.89
CA ASN A 135 4.81 6.66 16.68
C ASN A 135 4.44 5.18 16.68
N GLN A 136 3.31 4.86 16.08
CA GLN A 136 2.82 3.50 15.98
C GLN A 136 2.21 3.28 14.61
N PHE A 137 2.52 2.14 14.02
CA PHE A 137 1.94 1.62 12.79
C PHE A 137 0.92 0.54 13.14
N TYR A 138 -0.25 0.64 12.51
CA TYR A 138 -1.39 -0.24 12.71
C TYR A 138 -1.80 -0.90 11.39
N SER A 139 -2.12 -2.18 11.44
CA SER A 139 -2.77 -2.90 10.33
C SER A 139 -4.30 -2.93 10.56
N GLU A 140 -5.12 -2.66 9.54
CA GLU A 140 -6.59 -2.55 9.72
C GLU A 140 -7.30 -3.91 9.83
N ASP A 141 -6.75 -4.97 9.22
CA ASP A 141 -7.50 -6.18 8.87
C ASP A 141 -6.84 -7.51 9.33
N ASP A 142 -6.36 -7.60 10.59
CA ASP A 142 -5.72 -8.82 11.15
C ASP A 142 -4.75 -9.46 10.14
N VAL A 143 -3.86 -8.62 9.61
CA VAL A 143 -3.00 -8.99 8.49
C VAL A 143 -2.17 -10.20 8.90
N LYS A 144 -2.16 -11.26 8.09
CA LYS A 144 -1.41 -12.47 8.40
C LYS A 144 0.08 -12.25 8.16
N GLY A 145 0.94 -13.05 8.80
CA GLY A 145 2.40 -12.92 8.68
C GLY A 145 2.94 -13.01 7.23
N ASP A 146 2.20 -13.60 6.29
CA ASP A 146 2.55 -13.64 4.87
C ASP A 146 2.21 -12.35 4.10
N GLN A 147 1.47 -11.43 4.72
CA GLN A 147 0.98 -10.18 4.13
C GLN A 147 1.63 -8.94 4.77
N MET A 148 2.55 -9.12 5.71
CA MET A 148 3.33 -8.04 6.30
C MET A 148 4.75 -8.51 6.62
N ALA A 149 5.73 -7.67 6.29
CA ALA A 149 7.13 -7.86 6.64
C ALA A 149 7.65 -6.63 7.38
N VAL A 150 8.53 -6.86 8.35
CA VAL A 150 9.08 -5.81 9.22
C VAL A 150 10.57 -6.05 9.46
N ARG A 151 11.36 -4.98 9.36
CA ARG A 151 12.71 -4.89 9.93
C ARG A 151 12.78 -3.68 10.84
N LEU A 152 13.29 -3.83 12.05
CA LEU A 152 13.30 -2.76 13.05
C LEU A 152 14.57 -2.73 13.87
N ASP A 153 14.85 -1.56 14.43
CA ASP A 153 15.83 -1.36 15.50
C ASP A 153 15.14 -1.76 16.81
N GLU A 154 15.44 -2.95 17.32
CA GLU A 154 14.82 -3.52 18.53
C GLU A 154 15.04 -2.67 19.79
N THR A 155 16.00 -1.74 19.75
CA THR A 155 16.23 -0.80 20.86
C THR A 155 15.30 0.41 20.81
N LYS A 156 14.63 0.65 19.67
CA LYS A 156 13.78 1.83 19.43
C LYS A 156 12.34 1.46 19.10
N CYS A 157 12.08 0.26 18.60
CA CYS A 157 10.73 -0.18 18.27
C CYS A 157 10.49 -1.64 18.70
N SER A 158 9.23 -1.99 18.89
CA SER A 158 8.75 -3.36 19.10
C SER A 158 7.70 -3.74 18.07
N HIS A 159 7.60 -5.04 17.75
CA HIS A 159 6.57 -5.61 16.89
C HIS A 159 5.70 -6.57 17.70
N ASP A 160 4.38 -6.34 17.67
CA ASP A 160 3.40 -7.26 18.25
C ASP A 160 2.94 -8.25 17.18
N ASN A 161 3.40 -9.51 17.26
CA ASN A 161 3.04 -10.55 16.29
C ASN A 161 1.55 -10.95 16.33
N SER A 162 0.77 -10.50 17.33
CA SER A 162 -0.66 -10.81 17.41
C SER A 162 -1.52 -9.78 16.68
N THR A 163 -1.17 -8.50 16.77
CA THR A 163 -1.88 -7.39 16.09
C THR A 163 -1.17 -6.92 14.82
N MET A 164 0.06 -7.37 14.60
CA MET A 164 1.00 -6.89 13.59
C MET A 164 1.33 -5.40 13.73
N ASP A 165 1.15 -4.82 14.93
CA ASP A 165 1.47 -3.42 15.18
C ASP A 165 2.97 -3.24 15.40
N VAL A 166 3.51 -2.14 14.88
CA VAL A 166 4.89 -1.72 15.16
C VAL A 166 4.84 -0.42 15.96
N THR A 167 5.37 -0.46 17.18
CA THR A 167 5.43 0.71 18.07
C THR A 167 6.86 1.18 18.20
N CYS A 168 7.12 2.46 17.93
CA CYS A 168 8.42 3.10 18.07
C CYS A 168 8.41 4.09 19.22
N PHE A 169 9.30 3.85 20.19
CA PHE A 169 9.40 4.59 21.43
C PHE A 169 10.30 5.81 21.29
N ALA A 170 10.27 6.68 22.30
CA ALA A 170 11.40 7.57 22.52
C ALA A 170 12.65 6.73 22.77
N ALA A 171 13.79 7.15 22.22
CA ALA A 171 15.07 6.56 22.61
C ALA A 171 15.10 6.53 24.15
N PRO A 172 15.50 5.42 24.78
CA PRO A 172 15.65 5.42 26.22
C PRO A 172 16.59 6.58 26.54
N ASP A 173 16.07 7.61 27.22
CA ASP A 173 16.89 8.71 27.69
C ASP A 173 18.10 8.05 28.33
N SER A 174 19.28 8.31 27.76
CA SER A 174 20.52 7.89 28.36
C SER A 174 20.43 8.26 29.82
N LEU A 175 20.33 7.25 30.69
CA LEU A 175 20.40 7.41 32.13
C LEU A 175 21.63 8.26 32.37
N VAL A 176 21.43 9.56 32.62
CA VAL A 176 22.44 10.45 33.14
C VAL A 176 22.64 9.93 34.55
N ILE A 177 23.50 8.92 34.69
CA ILE A 177 24.07 8.55 35.97
C ILE A 177 25.00 9.71 36.31
N SER A 178 24.44 10.76 36.90
CA SER A 178 25.22 11.69 37.71
C SER A 178 25.78 10.88 38.88
N LYS A 179 27.07 10.56 38.80
CA LYS A 179 27.93 10.32 39.95
C LYS A 179 29.25 11.05 39.74
#